data_AF-A0A1B7HYI5-F1
#
_entry.id   AF-A0A1B7HYI5-F1
#
_cell.length_a   1.000
_cell.length_b   1.000
_cell.length_c   1.000
_cell.angle_alpha   90.00
_cell.angle_beta   90.00
_cell.angle_gamma   90.00
#
_symmetry.space_group_name_H-M   'P 1'
#
loop_
_entity.id
_entity.type
_entity.pdbx_description
1 polymer ?
#
loop_
_entity_poly.entity_id
_entity_poly.type
_entity_poly.pdbx_seq_one_letter_code
_entity_poly.pdbx_strand_id
1 'polypeptide(L)'
;MRGFIFIGIVVFAVIKGCSGGSSSSDSSYHSNDVASSSTPTSQPFVSPDVAKVKAAVPVNMAPADTKPFSASQVCKATIASLFSPMLGDIKAATTKQEGVYRLTYKRRLDGEKYSYDCKLSDDSVIWTETGQSTNRWRGTGNVGYSVAFTVKGSDLIITELYADADNVTHKYALKDFR
;
A
#
# COMPACT_ATOMS: atom_id res chain seq x y z
N MET A 1 37.05 34.46 15.34
CA MET A 1 37.80 33.19 15.33
C MET A 1 37.02 32.18 14.48
N ARG A 2 37.72 31.48 13.59
CA ARG A 2 37.20 30.49 12.65
C ARG A 2 37.00 29.13 13.35
N GLY A 3 35.99 28.35 12.97
CA GLY A 3 35.80 26.96 13.42
C GLY A 3 34.74 26.25 12.60
N PHE A 4 35.05 25.88 11.35
CA PHE A 4 35.37 24.52 10.88
C PHE A 4 34.14 23.59 10.77
N ILE A 5 33.61 23.54 9.54
CA ILE A 5 32.65 22.56 9.03
C ILE A 5 33.41 21.28 8.70
N PHE A 6 32.98 20.14 9.28
CA PHE A 6 33.45 18.81 8.88
C PHE A 6 32.54 18.28 7.76
N ILE A 7 33.00 18.36 6.51
CA ILE A 7 32.41 17.61 5.39
C ILE A 7 33.13 16.26 5.33
N GLY A 8 32.44 15.20 5.75
CA GLY A 8 32.86 13.83 5.54
C GLY A 8 32.59 13.42 4.09
N ILE A 9 33.64 13.36 3.28
CA ILE A 9 33.60 12.82 1.92
C ILE A 9 33.61 11.29 2.02
N VAL A 10 32.48 10.65 1.72
CA VAL A 10 32.41 9.20 1.53
C VAL A 10 32.66 8.90 0.05
N VAL A 11 33.84 8.37 -0.25
CA VAL A 11 34.22 7.87 -1.56
C VAL A 11 33.56 6.50 -1.78
N PHE A 12 32.53 6.43 -2.62
CA PHE A 12 32.03 5.15 -3.14
C PHE A 12 32.82 4.80 -4.40
N ALA A 13 33.57 3.69 -4.31
CA ALA A 13 34.29 3.11 -5.43
C ALA A 13 33.31 2.55 -6.47
N VAL A 14 33.45 3.01 -7.72
CA VAL A 14 32.73 2.49 -8.88
C VAL A 14 33.51 1.29 -9.42
N ILE A 15 33.03 0.07 -9.16
CA ILE A 15 33.58 -1.13 -9.79
C ILE A 15 32.99 -1.23 -11.21
N LYS A 16 33.73 -0.70 -12.19
CA LYS A 16 33.59 -1.05 -13.61
C LYS A 16 34.22 -2.42 -13.83
N GLY A 17 33.39 -3.47 -13.88
CA GLY A 17 33.77 -4.76 -14.45
C GLY A 17 33.32 -4.83 -15.90
N CYS A 18 34.27 -4.78 -16.84
CA CYS A 18 34.02 -5.01 -18.26
C CYS A 18 34.35 -6.45 -18.65
N SER A 19 33.52 -6.99 -19.54
CA SER A 19 33.84 -7.93 -20.63
C SER A 19 33.99 -9.43 -20.32
N GLY A 20 33.06 -10.20 -20.88
CA GLY A 20 33.19 -11.61 -21.24
C GLY A 20 32.12 -11.92 -22.28
N GLY A 21 32.53 -12.04 -23.55
CA GLY A 21 31.62 -12.12 -24.70
C GLY A 21 31.11 -13.52 -25.04
N SER A 22 30.08 -13.49 -25.88
CA SER A 22 29.82 -14.36 -27.05
C SER A 22 29.64 -15.88 -26.88
N SER A 23 28.43 -16.30 -27.26
CA SER A 23 28.15 -17.32 -28.28
C SER A 23 28.27 -18.80 -27.93
N SER A 24 27.10 -19.45 -27.99
CA SER A 24 26.79 -20.69 -28.71
C SER A 24 27.81 -21.83 -28.65
N SER A 25 27.42 -22.93 -28.02
CA SER A 25 27.96 -24.24 -28.36
C SER A 25 26.85 -25.27 -28.31
N ASP A 26 26.48 -25.77 -29.49
CA ASP A 26 25.79 -27.02 -29.69
C ASP A 26 26.42 -28.13 -28.84
N SER A 27 25.59 -28.92 -28.18
CA SER A 27 25.98 -30.23 -27.68
C SER A 27 25.03 -31.26 -28.26
N SER A 28 25.48 -31.83 -29.37
CA SER A 28 24.91 -33.05 -29.95
C SER A 28 25.13 -34.21 -28.98
N TYR A 29 24.05 -34.70 -28.38
CA TYR A 29 24.03 -36.01 -27.75
C TYR A 29 23.30 -36.98 -28.68
N HIS A 30 24.07 -37.86 -29.33
CA HIS A 30 23.57 -39.11 -29.87
C HIS A 30 23.40 -40.09 -28.70
N SER A 31 22.15 -40.41 -28.37
CA SER A 31 21.79 -41.62 -27.64
C SER A 31 20.67 -42.31 -28.41
N ASN A 32 21.01 -43.44 -29.04
CA ASN A 32 20.03 -44.40 -29.54
C ASN A 32 19.74 -45.37 -28.40
N ASP A 33 18.58 -45.26 -27.75
CA ASP A 33 17.99 -46.37 -27.01
C ASP A 33 16.48 -46.39 -27.25
N VAL A 34 16.02 -47.56 -27.68
CA VAL A 34 14.66 -47.85 -28.14
C VAL A 34 13.78 -48.23 -26.96
N ALA A 35 12.67 -47.51 -26.83
CA ALA A 35 11.37 -47.86 -26.24
C ALA A 35 11.32 -48.65 -24.90
N SER A 36 10.86 -47.96 -23.86
CA SER A 36 9.84 -48.50 -22.97
C SER A 36 8.85 -47.40 -22.59
N SER A 37 7.59 -47.69 -22.90
CA SER A 37 6.41 -46.87 -22.69
C SER A 37 6.10 -46.65 -21.21
N SER A 38 6.13 -45.40 -20.78
CA SER A 38 5.18 -44.85 -19.80
C SER A 38 5.28 -43.34 -19.84
N THR A 39 4.42 -42.73 -20.65
CA THR A 39 4.13 -41.30 -20.60
C THR A 39 3.84 -40.93 -19.14
N PRO A 40 4.60 -40.03 -18.49
CA PRO A 40 4.06 -39.37 -17.32
C PRO A 40 2.89 -38.55 -17.86
N THR A 41 1.66 -38.95 -17.53
CA THR A 41 0.47 -38.14 -17.71
C THR A 41 0.83 -36.74 -17.28
N SER A 42 0.83 -35.81 -18.24
CA SER A 42 1.08 -34.40 -18.06
C SER A 42 0.20 -33.95 -16.90
N GLN A 43 0.79 -33.81 -15.71
CA GLN A 43 0.11 -33.11 -14.65
C GLN A 43 -0.19 -31.73 -15.21
N PRO A 44 -1.42 -31.22 -15.10
CA PRO A 44 -1.67 -29.83 -15.48
C PRO A 44 -0.64 -29.00 -14.72
N PHE A 45 0.17 -28.23 -15.45
CA PHE A 45 0.98 -27.18 -14.85
C PHE A 45 -0.02 -26.21 -14.21
N VAL A 46 -0.30 -26.42 -12.93
CA VAL A 46 -1.02 -25.44 -12.13
C VAL A 46 0.00 -24.33 -11.94
N SER A 47 -0.12 -23.29 -12.77
CA SER A 47 0.68 -22.08 -12.60
C SER A 47 0.53 -21.64 -11.14
N PRO A 48 1.62 -21.56 -10.36
CA PRO A 48 1.53 -21.20 -8.94
C PRO A 48 1.03 -19.76 -8.72
N ASP A 49 0.85 -18.97 -9.77
CA ASP A 49 0.49 -17.56 -9.71
C ASP A 49 -0.96 -17.28 -10.15
N VAL A 50 -1.96 -17.93 -9.54
CA VAL A 50 -3.26 -17.26 -9.44
C VAL A 50 -3.07 -16.16 -8.40
N ALA A 51 -2.71 -14.96 -8.85
CA ALA A 51 -2.54 -13.79 -8.00
C ALA A 51 -3.71 -13.71 -7.00
N LYS A 52 -3.41 -13.87 -5.72
CA LYS A 52 -4.44 -13.86 -4.69
C LYS A 52 -4.92 -12.42 -4.57
N VAL A 53 -6.15 -12.16 -4.99
CA VAL A 53 -6.75 -10.81 -5.00
C VAL A 53 -7.55 -10.56 -3.74
N LYS A 54 -7.57 -9.30 -3.25
CA LYS A 54 -8.41 -8.89 -2.13
C LYS A 54 -9.75 -8.38 -2.65
N ALA A 55 -10.86 -8.93 -2.18
CA ALA A 55 -12.18 -8.38 -2.47
C ALA A 55 -12.36 -7.01 -1.77
N ALA A 56 -13.03 -6.07 -2.44
CA ALA A 56 -13.41 -4.81 -1.83
C ALA A 56 -14.39 -5.05 -0.67
N VAL A 57 -14.25 -4.27 0.41
CA VAL A 57 -15.16 -4.32 1.56
C VAL A 57 -16.49 -3.61 1.26
N PRO A 58 -17.61 -3.99 1.89
CA PRO A 58 -18.86 -3.25 1.78
C PRO A 58 -18.72 -1.81 2.27
N VAL A 59 -19.35 -0.85 1.59
CA VAL A 59 -19.12 0.60 1.81
C VAL A 59 -20.31 1.38 2.38
N ASN A 60 -21.37 0.67 2.77
CA ASN A 60 -22.65 1.22 3.24
C ASN A 60 -23.05 0.67 4.63
N MET A 61 -22.08 0.22 5.42
CA MET A 61 -22.33 -0.25 6.78
C MET A 61 -22.23 0.92 7.76
N ALA A 62 -22.95 0.83 8.89
CA ALA A 62 -22.77 1.79 9.97
C ALA A 62 -21.30 1.74 10.45
N PRO A 63 -20.62 2.88 10.62
CA PRO A 63 -19.25 2.90 11.13
C PRO A 63 -19.15 2.34 12.55
N ALA A 64 -18.06 1.62 12.82
CA ALA A 64 -17.69 1.24 14.18
C ALA A 64 -17.36 2.49 15.03
N ASP A 65 -17.42 2.36 16.36
CA ASP A 65 -17.11 3.47 17.26
C ASP A 65 -15.65 3.91 17.11
N THR A 66 -15.47 5.21 16.85
CA THR A 66 -14.14 5.82 16.69
C THR A 66 -13.65 6.47 17.97
N LYS A 67 -14.49 6.61 19.00
CA LYS A 67 -14.13 7.37 20.21
C LYS A 67 -12.91 6.77 20.90
N PRO A 68 -11.95 7.62 21.34
CA PRO A 68 -12.05 9.07 21.48
C PRO A 68 -11.69 9.89 20.22
N PHE A 69 -11.37 9.23 19.10
CA PHE A 69 -11.05 9.90 17.84
C PHE A 69 -12.34 10.30 17.10
N SER A 70 -12.26 11.37 16.32
CA SER A 70 -13.30 11.67 15.32
C SER A 70 -13.09 10.82 14.06
N ALA A 71 -14.15 10.57 13.30
CA ALA A 71 -14.03 9.91 12.00
C ALA A 71 -13.08 10.65 11.04
N SER A 72 -13.05 11.99 11.09
CA SER A 72 -12.09 12.80 10.33
C SER A 72 -10.64 12.56 10.74
N GLN A 73 -10.36 12.29 12.03
CA GLN A 73 -9.01 11.92 12.50
C GLN A 73 -8.62 10.52 12.01
N VAL A 74 -9.53 9.55 12.02
CA VAL A 74 -9.30 8.22 11.43
C VAL A 74 -8.97 8.33 9.93
N CYS A 75 -9.73 9.15 9.21
CA CYS A 75 -9.49 9.47 7.81
C CYS A 75 -8.12 10.13 7.57
N LYS A 76 -7.73 11.13 8.38
CA LYS A 76 -6.39 11.74 8.30
C LYS A 76 -5.27 10.74 8.56
N ALA A 77 -5.42 9.92 9.61
CA ALA A 77 -4.46 8.88 9.97
C ALA A 77 -4.22 7.92 8.80
N THR A 78 -5.30 7.51 8.13
CA THR A 78 -5.24 6.64 6.96
C THR A 78 -4.42 7.26 5.83
N ILE A 79 -4.69 8.52 5.45
CA ILE A 79 -3.90 9.17 4.39
C ILE A 79 -2.44 9.38 4.82
N ALA A 80 -2.19 9.68 6.10
CA ALA A 80 -0.83 9.74 6.65
C ALA A 80 -0.10 8.38 6.55
N SER A 81 -0.80 7.27 6.83
CA SER A 81 -0.25 5.91 6.75
C SER A 81 0.11 5.52 5.32
N LEU A 82 -0.76 5.81 4.35
CA LEU A 82 -0.63 5.32 2.98
C LEU A 82 0.34 6.13 2.12
N PHE A 83 0.42 7.45 2.35
CA PHE A 83 1.14 8.37 1.47
C PHE A 83 2.25 9.14 2.19
N SER A 84 2.43 8.88 3.48
CA SER A 84 3.43 9.51 4.34
C SER A 84 3.41 11.05 4.46
N PRO A 85 2.28 11.79 4.32
CA PRO A 85 2.22 13.17 4.80
C PRO A 85 2.21 13.22 6.33
N MET A 86 2.74 14.31 6.90
CA MET A 86 2.59 14.57 8.34
C MET A 86 1.13 14.89 8.68
N LEU A 87 0.61 14.35 9.80
CA LEU A 87 -0.78 14.55 10.22
C LEU A 87 -1.22 16.03 10.25
N GLY A 88 -0.35 16.91 10.75
CA GLY A 88 -0.61 18.35 10.84
C GLY A 88 -0.72 19.07 9.48
N ASP A 89 -0.17 18.47 8.41
CA ASP A 89 -0.25 19.03 7.06
C ASP A 89 -1.56 18.65 6.36
N ILE A 90 -2.28 17.65 6.87
CA ILE A 90 -3.53 17.15 6.28
C ILE A 90 -4.71 17.96 6.82
N LYS A 91 -5.38 18.67 5.92
CA LYS A 91 -6.65 19.36 6.20
C LYS A 91 -7.81 18.41 5.92
N ALA A 92 -8.77 18.34 6.84
CA ALA A 92 -10.00 17.59 6.67
C ALA A 92 -11.19 18.54 6.66
N ALA A 93 -12.08 18.40 5.68
CA ALA A 93 -13.32 19.15 5.58
C ALA A 93 -14.49 18.19 5.34
N THR A 94 -15.66 18.50 5.87
CA THR A 94 -16.90 17.80 5.53
C THR A 94 -17.28 18.09 4.07
N THR A 95 -17.88 17.12 3.40
CA THR A 95 -18.42 17.32 2.04
C THR A 95 -19.94 17.49 2.08
N LYS A 96 -20.56 17.61 0.89
CA LYS A 96 -22.03 17.57 0.76
C LYS A 96 -22.61 16.17 1.02
N GLN A 97 -21.77 15.14 0.96
CA GLN A 97 -22.16 13.77 1.26
C GLN A 97 -21.91 13.50 2.75
N GLU A 98 -22.95 13.04 3.43
CA GLU A 98 -22.88 12.70 4.85
C GLU A 98 -21.83 11.60 5.10
N GLY A 99 -21.08 11.74 6.19
CA GLY A 99 -20.03 10.79 6.57
C GLY A 99 -18.79 10.78 5.66
N VAL A 100 -18.77 11.61 4.60
CA VAL A 100 -17.61 11.74 3.70
C VAL A 100 -16.80 13.00 4.05
N TYR A 101 -15.51 12.79 4.28
CA TYR A 101 -14.52 13.81 4.54
C TYR A 101 -13.57 13.97 3.36
N ARG A 102 -13.35 15.21 2.93
CA ARG A 102 -12.31 15.55 1.96
C ARG A 102 -11.02 15.89 2.68
N LEU A 103 -9.96 15.19 2.33
CA LEU A 103 -8.62 15.33 2.87
C LEU A 103 -7.72 15.97 1.82
N THR A 104 -7.02 17.04 2.20
CA THR A 104 -6.09 17.72 1.29
C THR A 104 -4.77 18.01 1.99
N TYR A 105 -3.68 17.86 1.26
CA TYR A 105 -2.36 18.30 1.72
C TYR A 105 -1.50 18.76 0.54
N LYS A 106 -0.44 19.51 0.86
CA LYS A 106 0.60 19.91 -0.08
C LYS A 106 1.86 19.12 0.26
N ARG A 107 2.37 18.30 -0.66
CA ARG A 107 3.59 17.53 -0.43
C ARG A 107 4.78 18.49 -0.29
N ARG A 108 5.60 18.32 0.76
CA ARG A 108 6.67 19.28 1.09
C ARG A 108 7.81 19.31 0.07
N LEU A 109 8.06 18.18 -0.61
CA LEU A 109 9.20 18.01 -1.51
C LEU A 109 9.10 18.85 -2.80
N ASP A 110 7.92 18.91 -3.39
CA ASP A 110 7.66 19.55 -4.69
C ASP A 110 6.48 20.54 -4.68
N GLY A 111 5.73 20.58 -3.58
CA GLY A 111 4.57 21.45 -3.45
C GLY A 111 3.34 20.97 -4.21
N GLU A 112 3.32 19.73 -4.70
CA GLU A 112 2.16 19.16 -5.36
C GLU A 112 0.99 19.01 -4.36
N LYS A 113 -0.23 19.24 -4.84
CA LYS A 113 -1.44 19.20 -4.01
C LYS A 113 -2.17 17.89 -4.26
N TYR A 114 -2.48 17.19 -3.18
CA TYR A 114 -3.24 15.96 -3.21
C TYR A 114 -4.59 16.13 -2.54
N SER A 115 -5.57 15.37 -3.02
CA SER A 115 -6.95 15.41 -2.54
C SER A 115 -7.56 14.02 -2.55
N TYR A 116 -8.11 13.60 -1.42
CA TYR A 116 -8.75 12.31 -1.23
C TYR A 116 -10.11 12.48 -0.57
N ASP A 117 -11.07 11.65 -0.96
CA ASP A 117 -12.33 11.50 -0.24
C ASP A 117 -12.27 10.23 0.61
N CYS A 118 -12.74 10.33 1.86
CA CYS A 118 -12.69 9.27 2.85
C CYS A 118 -14.02 9.11 3.58
N LYS A 119 -14.46 7.87 3.77
CA LYS A 119 -15.61 7.50 4.62
C LYS A 119 -15.31 6.23 5.40
N LEU A 120 -16.05 6.03 6.49
CA LEU A 120 -15.95 4.81 7.30
C LEU A 120 -17.13 3.88 7.00
N SER A 121 -16.89 2.58 7.10
CA SER A 121 -17.90 1.52 6.94
C SER A 121 -17.48 0.36 7.84
N ASP A 122 -18.25 0.09 8.90
CA ASP A 122 -17.82 -0.79 10.00
C ASP A 122 -16.43 -0.38 10.54
N ASP A 123 -15.49 -1.31 10.68
CA ASP A 123 -14.09 -1.08 11.06
C ASP A 123 -13.19 -0.65 9.89
N SER A 124 -13.77 -0.49 8.69
CA SER A 124 -13.01 -0.23 7.47
C SER A 124 -12.98 1.25 7.10
N VAL A 125 -11.81 1.69 6.61
CA VAL A 125 -11.62 3.03 6.04
C VAL A 125 -11.65 2.93 4.52
N ILE A 126 -12.64 3.58 3.92
CA ILE A 126 -12.84 3.62 2.48
C ILE A 126 -12.31 4.95 1.97
N TRP A 127 -11.33 4.90 1.08
CA TRP A 127 -10.74 6.11 0.51
C TRP A 127 -10.63 6.01 -1.02
N THR A 128 -10.60 7.17 -1.67
CA THR A 128 -10.35 7.31 -3.11
C THR A 128 -9.69 8.67 -3.37
N GLU A 129 -8.96 8.81 -4.47
CA GLU A 129 -8.60 10.13 -4.97
C GLU A 129 -9.88 10.91 -5.30
N THR A 130 -9.94 12.18 -4.90
CA THR A 130 -11.14 12.99 -5.07
C THR A 130 -11.58 13.03 -6.53
N GLY A 131 -12.85 12.69 -6.79
CA GLY A 131 -13.42 12.63 -8.14
C GLY A 131 -13.23 11.28 -8.85
N GLN A 132 -12.47 10.35 -8.27
CA GLN A 132 -12.31 8.99 -8.80
C GLN A 132 -13.33 8.04 -8.18
N SER A 133 -13.89 7.15 -9.01
CA SER A 133 -14.78 6.08 -8.57
C SER A 133 -14.10 4.73 -8.75
N THR A 134 -13.46 4.25 -7.68
CA THR A 134 -12.70 3.00 -7.69
C THR A 134 -13.54 1.82 -7.16
N ASN A 135 -13.07 0.59 -7.39
CA ASN A 135 -13.63 -0.62 -6.78
C ASN A 135 -13.69 -0.52 -5.24
N ARG A 136 -12.65 0.07 -4.63
CA ARG A 136 -12.61 0.37 -3.19
C ARG A 136 -13.74 1.32 -2.80
N TRP A 137 -13.92 2.41 -3.53
CA TRP A 137 -14.96 3.41 -3.24
C TRP A 137 -16.39 2.86 -3.38
N ARG A 138 -16.60 2.00 -4.37
CA ARG A 138 -17.88 1.36 -4.67
C ARG A 138 -18.18 0.13 -3.82
N GLY A 139 -17.17 -0.45 -3.18
CA GLY A 139 -17.30 -1.70 -2.42
C GLY A 139 -17.58 -2.92 -3.29
N THR A 140 -17.00 -2.96 -4.49
CA THR A 140 -17.24 -4.06 -5.45
C THR A 140 -15.95 -4.47 -6.15
N GLY A 141 -15.88 -5.70 -6.62
CA GLY A 141 -14.73 -6.22 -7.35
C GLY A 141 -13.50 -6.39 -6.45
N ASN A 142 -12.33 -6.39 -7.08
CA ASN A 142 -11.04 -6.60 -6.41
C ASN A 142 -10.29 -5.29 -6.20
N VAL A 143 -9.48 -5.26 -5.14
CA VAL A 143 -8.60 -4.17 -4.73
C VAL A 143 -7.22 -4.75 -4.37
N GLY A 144 -6.18 -3.91 -4.40
CA GLY A 144 -4.84 -4.35 -3.96
C GLY A 144 -4.77 -4.61 -2.45
N TYR A 145 -5.52 -3.83 -1.67
CA TYR A 145 -5.65 -3.97 -0.21
C TYR A 145 -6.88 -3.20 0.30
N SER A 146 -7.32 -3.56 1.49
CA SER A 146 -8.32 -2.83 2.28
C SER A 146 -7.65 -2.17 3.47
N VAL A 147 -8.26 -1.15 4.06
CA VAL A 147 -7.74 -0.49 5.26
C VAL A 147 -8.74 -0.65 6.37
N ALA A 148 -8.28 -1.10 7.53
CA ALA A 148 -9.07 -1.19 8.75
C ALA A 148 -8.51 -0.26 9.82
N PHE A 149 -9.37 0.18 10.74
CA PHE A 149 -8.96 0.92 11.93
C PHE A 149 -9.34 0.16 13.19
N THR A 150 -8.58 0.38 14.26
CA THR A 150 -8.91 -0.11 15.59
C THR A 150 -8.58 0.95 16.62
N VAL A 151 -9.50 1.20 17.54
CA VAL A 151 -9.29 2.11 18.66
C VAL A 151 -9.06 1.32 19.93
N LYS A 152 -7.95 1.61 20.63
CA LYS A 152 -7.59 1.00 21.91
C LYS A 152 -7.24 2.11 22.90
N GLY A 153 -8.22 2.54 23.70
CA GLY A 153 -8.04 3.66 24.62
C GLY A 153 -7.68 4.95 23.87
N SER A 154 -6.47 5.46 24.09
CA SER A 154 -5.96 6.67 23.41
C SER A 154 -5.16 6.40 22.15
N ASP A 155 -5.10 5.14 21.70
CA ASP A 155 -4.36 4.72 20.51
C ASP A 155 -5.33 4.40 19.37
N LEU A 156 -4.98 4.89 18.17
CA LEU A 156 -5.58 4.56 16.90
C LEU A 156 -4.58 3.74 16.09
N ILE A 157 -5.00 2.56 15.64
CA ILE A 157 -4.20 1.66 14.80
C ILE A 157 -4.85 1.62 13.43
N ILE A 158 -4.09 1.95 12.38
CA ILE A 158 -4.48 1.80 10.98
C ILE A 158 -3.77 0.57 10.43
N THR A 159 -4.51 -0.33 9.79
CA THR A 159 -3.97 -1.58 9.25
C THR A 159 -4.29 -1.71 7.77
N GLU A 160 -3.26 -1.86 6.95
CA GLU A 160 -3.37 -2.24 5.55
C GLU A 160 -3.46 -3.76 5.45
N LEU A 161 -4.54 -4.25 4.85
CA LEU A 161 -4.88 -5.67 4.77
C LEU A 161 -4.72 -6.16 3.33
N TYR A 162 -3.58 -6.76 3.02
CA TYR A 162 -3.28 -7.37 1.72
C TYR A 162 -3.91 -8.75 1.58
N ALA A 163 -3.84 -9.35 0.38
CA ALA A 163 -4.33 -10.71 0.14
C ALA A 163 -3.22 -11.76 0.24
N ASP A 164 -2.01 -11.38 -0.15
CA ASP A 164 -0.83 -12.21 -0.37
C ASP A 164 0.40 -11.74 0.42
N ALA A 165 0.25 -10.71 1.25
CA ALA A 165 1.33 -10.17 2.08
C ALA A 165 0.87 -9.97 3.53
N ASP A 166 1.85 -9.83 4.42
CA ASP A 166 1.61 -9.44 5.81
C ASP A 166 0.93 -8.08 5.89
N ASN A 167 0.15 -7.91 6.95
CA ASN A 167 -0.52 -6.65 7.21
C ASN A 167 0.49 -5.58 7.63
N VAL A 168 0.33 -4.36 7.12
CA VAL A 168 1.14 -3.20 7.53
C VAL A 168 0.34 -2.39 8.55
N THR A 169 0.92 -2.13 9.72
CA THR A 169 0.23 -1.42 10.81
C THR A 169 0.91 -0.10 11.13
N HIS A 170 0.12 0.94 11.31
CA HIS A 170 0.55 2.27 11.73
C HIS A 170 -0.19 2.66 13.01
N LYS A 171 0.52 3.28 13.95
CA LYS A 171 -0.03 3.63 15.26
C LYS A 171 0.03 5.14 15.47
N TYR A 172 -1.07 5.71 15.93
CA TYR A 172 -1.20 7.12 16.30
C TYR A 172 -1.79 7.23 17.70
N ALA A 173 -1.32 8.19 18.47
CA ALA A 173 -1.92 8.56 19.75
C ALA A 173 -2.88 9.75 19.57
N LEU A 174 -3.86 9.89 20.45
CA LEU A 174 -4.82 11.01 20.43
C LEU A 174 -4.12 12.39 20.44
N LYS A 175 -2.95 12.49 21.09
CA LYS A 175 -2.14 13.71 21.15
C LYS A 175 -1.52 14.11 19.80
N ASP A 176 -1.40 13.18 18.85
CA ASP A 176 -0.77 13.44 17.55
C ASP A 176 -1.69 14.24 16.60
N PHE A 177 -2.96 14.42 16.99
CA PHE A 177 -3.97 15.17 16.25
C PHE A 177 -4.25 16.57 16.84
N ARG A 178 -3.46 17.01 17.83
CA ARG A 178 -3.61 18.29 18.52
C ARG A 178 -2.69 19.37 17.97
#